data_AF-A0A139RJQ2-F1
#
_entry.id   AF-A0A139RJQ2-F1
#
_cell.length_a   1.000
_cell.length_b   1.000
_cell.length_c   1.000
_cell.angle_alpha   90.00
_cell.angle_beta   90.00
_cell.angle_gamma   90.00
#
_symmetry.space_group_name_H-M   'P 1'
#
loop_
_entity.id
_entity.type
_entity.pdbx_description
1 polymer ?
#
loop_
_entity_poly.entity_id
_entity_poly.type
_entity_poly.pdbx_seq_one_letter_code
_entity_poly.pdbx_strand_id
1 'polypeptide(L)'
;MVDNENGNYDYLMYADLDFKHPEVIQNIYDWADWFMETTGVAGFRLDAVKHIDSFFMSNFIRDMKEKYGEDFYVFGEFWNPDKEANLDYLEKTEERFDLVDVRLHQNLFEASQAGANYDLRGIFTDSLVELKPYKAVTFVDNHDTQRGQALESTVEEWFKPAAYALILLRQDGLPCVFYGDYYGISGQYAQQDFKEVLDRLLAIRKDLAYGEQNDYFDDANCIGWVRSGAENQSPIAVLISNDQENSKSMFVGQEWANQTFVDLLENHLGQITIDEEGYGQFLVSAASVSVWVANTI
;
A
#
# COMPACT_ATOMS: atom_id res chain seq x y z
N MET A 1 19.96 -18.31 3.79
CA MET A 1 19.21 -19.39 3.12
C MET A 1 18.24 -18.73 2.15
N VAL A 2 17.96 -19.35 1.01
CA VAL A 2 16.94 -18.88 0.04
C VAL A 2 15.57 -19.50 0.34
N ASP A 3 14.53 -19.06 -0.36
CA ASP A 3 13.19 -19.61 -0.22
C ASP A 3 13.13 -21.12 -0.62
N ASN A 4 12.22 -21.86 0.04
CA ASN A 4 12.09 -23.31 -0.12
C ASN A 4 11.04 -23.71 -1.16
N GLU A 5 10.35 -22.76 -1.80
CA GLU A 5 9.52 -23.01 -2.97
C GLU A 5 10.35 -23.80 -4.00
N ASN A 6 9.77 -24.89 -4.54
CA ASN A 6 10.48 -25.86 -5.39
C ASN A 6 11.72 -26.55 -4.77
N GLY A 7 11.86 -26.53 -3.44
CA GLY A 7 12.90 -27.21 -2.66
C GLY A 7 14.17 -26.38 -2.44
N ASN A 8 14.56 -25.54 -3.41
CA ASN A 8 15.58 -24.51 -3.30
C ASN A 8 15.36 -23.54 -4.47
N TYR A 9 14.94 -22.31 -4.18
CA TYR A 9 14.66 -21.33 -5.22
C TYR A 9 15.79 -20.30 -5.42
N ASP A 10 17.06 -20.72 -5.40
CA ASP A 10 18.21 -19.87 -5.73
C ASP A 10 18.15 -19.40 -7.19
N TYR A 11 18.19 -20.33 -8.14
CA TYR A 11 18.20 -20.00 -9.57
C TYR A 11 16.85 -19.47 -10.06
N LEU A 12 16.84 -18.22 -10.55
CA LEU A 12 15.70 -17.63 -11.26
C LEU A 12 15.89 -17.61 -12.78
N MET A 13 16.88 -16.87 -13.28
CA MET A 13 17.13 -16.70 -14.72
C MET A 13 18.58 -16.28 -15.03
N TYR A 14 18.98 -16.38 -16.30
CA TYR A 14 20.31 -16.03 -16.82
C TYR A 14 21.46 -16.76 -16.10
N ALA A 15 22.50 -16.01 -15.68
CA ALA A 15 23.65 -16.52 -14.95
C ALA A 15 23.53 -16.05 -13.50
N ASP A 16 23.10 -16.96 -12.64
CA ASP A 16 22.84 -16.71 -11.23
C ASP A 16 24.15 -16.48 -10.46
N LEU A 17 24.19 -15.42 -9.64
CA LEU A 17 25.42 -15.02 -8.95
C LEU A 17 25.68 -15.91 -7.74
N ASP A 18 26.92 -16.37 -7.57
CA ASP A 18 27.32 -17.10 -6.37
C ASP A 18 27.58 -16.13 -5.20
N PHE A 19 26.55 -15.86 -4.41
CA PHE A 19 26.61 -15.04 -3.20
C PHE A 19 27.43 -15.65 -2.06
N LYS A 20 28.10 -16.79 -2.28
CA LYS A 20 29.07 -17.38 -1.34
C LYS A 20 30.52 -17.18 -1.81
N HIS A 21 30.75 -16.74 -3.04
CA HIS A 21 32.08 -16.51 -3.57
C HIS A 21 32.66 -15.16 -3.05
N PRO A 22 33.81 -15.14 -2.36
CA PRO A 22 34.33 -13.92 -1.73
C PRO A 22 34.54 -12.74 -2.69
N GLU A 23 35.03 -13.00 -3.91
CA GLU A 23 35.24 -11.95 -4.91
C GLU A 23 33.92 -11.38 -5.44
N VAL A 24 32.85 -12.19 -5.51
CA VAL A 24 31.51 -11.74 -5.92
C VAL A 24 30.93 -10.84 -4.84
N ILE A 25 31.01 -11.27 -3.57
CA ILE A 25 30.60 -10.47 -2.42
C ILE A 25 31.31 -9.11 -2.43
N GLN A 26 32.64 -9.08 -2.54
CA GLN A 26 33.39 -7.82 -2.57
C GLN A 26 32.96 -6.94 -3.75
N ASN A 27 32.77 -7.52 -4.93
CA ASN A 27 32.33 -6.76 -6.10
C ASN A 27 30.94 -6.15 -5.93
N ILE A 28 30.01 -6.82 -5.24
CA ILE A 28 28.68 -6.27 -4.93
C ILE A 28 28.81 -5.05 -4.01
N TYR A 29 29.67 -5.09 -2.98
CA TYR A 29 29.94 -3.93 -2.13
C TYR A 29 30.56 -2.77 -2.93
N ASP A 30 31.58 -3.05 -3.75
CA ASP A 30 32.22 -2.03 -4.59
C ASP A 30 31.22 -1.39 -5.56
N TRP A 31 30.33 -2.19 -6.14
CA TRP A 31 29.26 -1.72 -7.02
C TRP A 31 28.24 -0.87 -6.26
N ALA A 32 27.79 -1.31 -5.09
CA ALA A 32 26.81 -0.59 -4.29
C ALA A 32 27.36 0.79 -3.88
N ASP A 33 28.62 0.83 -3.47
CA ASP A 33 29.31 2.08 -3.15
C ASP A 33 29.44 3.01 -4.34
N TRP A 34 29.92 2.49 -5.47
CA TRP A 34 30.00 3.26 -6.71
C TRP A 34 28.63 3.82 -7.12
N PHE A 35 27.58 3.00 -7.04
CA PHE A 35 26.23 3.39 -7.43
C PHE A 35 25.68 4.50 -6.52
N MET A 36 25.87 4.35 -5.21
CA MET A 36 25.49 5.36 -4.21
C MET A 36 26.22 6.68 -4.43
N GLU A 37 27.55 6.66 -4.55
CA GLU A 37 28.36 7.87 -4.75
C GLU A 37 28.06 8.57 -6.08
N THR A 38 27.77 7.80 -7.13
CA THR A 38 27.51 8.33 -8.47
C THR A 38 26.11 8.96 -8.58
N THR A 39 25.10 8.35 -7.96
CA THR A 39 23.70 8.73 -8.15
C THR A 39 23.15 9.62 -7.03
N GLY A 40 23.70 9.51 -5.82
CA GLY A 40 23.18 10.21 -4.64
C GLY A 40 21.82 9.68 -4.17
N VAL A 41 21.43 8.47 -4.53
CA VAL A 41 20.19 7.84 -4.00
C VAL A 41 20.29 7.63 -2.49
N ALA A 42 19.14 7.64 -1.82
CA ALA A 42 19.04 7.53 -0.35
C ALA A 42 18.51 6.16 0.11
N GLY A 43 18.58 5.14 -0.74
CA GLY A 43 17.98 3.85 -0.44
C GLY A 43 17.93 2.91 -1.63
N PHE A 44 17.52 1.67 -1.36
CA PHE A 44 17.39 0.61 -2.36
C PHE A 44 16.01 -0.06 -2.36
N ARG A 45 15.58 -0.46 -3.56
CA ARG A 45 14.63 -1.55 -3.76
C ARG A 45 15.43 -2.80 -4.13
N LEU A 46 15.30 -3.85 -3.34
CA LEU A 46 15.96 -5.12 -3.57
C LEU A 46 15.07 -6.00 -4.47
N ASP A 47 15.59 -6.36 -5.63
CA ASP A 47 14.92 -7.22 -6.62
C ASP A 47 14.99 -8.69 -6.18
N ALA A 48 13.91 -9.44 -6.44
CA ALA A 48 13.92 -10.90 -6.40
C ALA A 48 14.49 -11.52 -5.10
N VAL A 49 14.23 -10.91 -3.93
CA VAL A 49 14.98 -11.24 -2.68
C VAL A 49 14.73 -12.66 -2.15
N LYS A 50 13.68 -13.33 -2.63
CA LYS A 50 13.42 -14.75 -2.34
C LYS A 50 14.50 -15.69 -2.92
N HIS A 51 15.22 -15.22 -3.93
CA HIS A 51 16.25 -15.94 -4.67
C HIS A 51 17.67 -15.65 -4.17
N ILE A 52 17.84 -14.74 -3.21
CA ILE A 52 19.15 -14.34 -2.69
C ILE A 52 19.30 -14.85 -1.26
N ASP A 53 20.50 -15.32 -0.92
CA ASP A 53 20.77 -15.82 0.43
C ASP A 53 20.44 -14.77 1.51
N SER A 54 19.49 -15.11 2.38
CA SER A 54 19.00 -14.20 3.42
C SER A 54 20.09 -13.72 4.39
N PHE A 55 21.14 -14.53 4.62
CA PHE A 55 22.24 -14.15 5.50
C PHE A 55 23.15 -13.14 4.82
N PHE A 56 23.47 -13.33 3.54
CA PHE A 56 24.13 -12.29 2.75
C PHE A 56 23.32 -10.99 2.79
N MET A 57 22.02 -11.05 2.48
CA MET A 57 21.17 -9.85 2.44
C MET A 57 21.11 -9.12 3.77
N SER A 58 20.92 -9.83 4.89
CA SER A 58 20.91 -9.23 6.23
C SER A 58 22.22 -8.48 6.55
N ASN A 59 23.37 -9.10 6.29
CA ASN A 59 24.67 -8.47 6.52
C ASN A 59 24.92 -7.29 5.58
N PHE A 60 24.59 -7.43 4.30
CA PHE A 60 24.73 -6.37 3.31
C PHE A 60 23.93 -5.13 3.71
N ILE A 61 22.66 -5.29 4.10
CA ILE A 61 21.83 -4.16 4.52
C ILE A 61 22.29 -3.55 5.84
N ARG A 62 22.78 -4.35 6.79
CA ARG A 62 23.43 -3.82 8.01
C ARG A 62 24.59 -2.91 7.63
N ASP A 63 25.53 -3.40 6.83
CA ASP A 63 26.76 -2.69 6.50
C ASP A 63 26.48 -1.41 5.69
N MET A 64 25.50 -1.45 4.78
CA MET A 64 25.04 -0.26 4.05
C MET A 64 24.40 0.79 4.98
N LYS A 65 23.54 0.39 5.91
CA LYS A 65 22.94 1.31 6.89
C LYS A 65 23.98 1.92 7.83
N GLU A 66 24.94 1.12 8.31
CA GLU A 66 26.04 1.61 9.15
C GLU A 66 26.90 2.65 8.42
N LYS A 67 27.09 2.49 7.10
CA LYS A 67 27.90 3.41 6.28
C LYS A 67 27.16 4.68 5.88
N TYR A 68 25.91 4.57 5.44
CA TYR A 68 25.15 5.68 4.85
C TYR A 68 24.17 6.37 5.81
N GLY A 69 23.97 5.80 7.01
CA GLY A 69 23.17 6.37 8.08
C GLY A 69 21.71 5.90 8.11
N GLU A 70 20.98 6.34 9.13
CA GLU A 70 19.61 5.90 9.43
C GLU A 70 18.59 6.32 8.35
N ASP A 71 18.87 7.37 7.58
CA ASP A 71 18.01 7.80 6.48
C ASP A 71 18.08 6.86 5.25
N PHE A 72 18.99 5.88 5.26
CA PHE A 72 19.12 4.89 4.20
C PHE A 72 17.97 3.88 4.22
N TYR A 73 16.97 4.10 3.39
CA TYR A 73 15.76 3.29 3.34
C TYR A 73 15.91 2.07 2.42
N VAL A 74 15.39 0.92 2.84
CA VAL A 74 15.47 -0.32 2.04
C VAL A 74 14.16 -1.07 2.14
N PHE A 75 13.67 -1.52 0.98
CA PHE A 75 12.60 -2.51 0.90
C PHE A 75 12.90 -3.54 -0.18
N GLY A 76 12.32 -4.73 -0.06
CA GLY A 76 12.57 -5.86 -0.95
C GLY A 76 11.31 -6.43 -1.58
N GLU A 77 11.47 -6.94 -2.79
CA GLU A 77 10.47 -7.74 -3.48
C GLU A 77 10.59 -9.22 -3.06
N PHE A 78 9.91 -9.58 -1.98
CA PHE A 78 9.69 -10.99 -1.63
C PHE A 78 8.35 -11.43 -2.22
N TRP A 79 8.36 -11.93 -3.46
CA TRP A 79 7.12 -12.27 -4.18
C TRP A 79 6.48 -13.57 -3.67
N ASN A 80 5.81 -13.50 -2.52
CA ASN A 80 5.10 -14.60 -1.89
C ASN A 80 3.91 -14.06 -1.05
N PRO A 81 2.66 -14.50 -1.29
CA PRO A 81 1.50 -14.04 -0.51
C PRO A 81 1.29 -14.80 0.82
N ASP A 82 2.07 -15.85 1.09
CA ASP A 82 1.91 -16.63 2.31
C ASP A 82 2.44 -15.85 3.53
N LYS A 83 1.60 -15.74 4.56
CA LYS A 83 1.94 -14.98 5.76
C LYS A 83 3.12 -15.55 6.53
N GLU A 84 3.20 -16.87 6.66
CA GLU A 84 4.23 -17.51 7.48
C GLU A 84 5.58 -17.37 6.78
N ALA A 85 5.62 -17.49 5.44
CA ALA A 85 6.81 -17.23 4.65
C ALA A 85 7.31 -15.78 4.79
N ASN A 86 6.42 -14.79 4.76
CA ASN A 86 6.80 -13.39 4.97
C ASN A 86 7.35 -13.15 6.38
N LEU A 87 6.71 -13.68 7.41
CA LEU A 87 7.15 -13.54 8.80
C LEU A 87 8.50 -14.23 9.04
N ASP A 88 8.69 -15.44 8.52
CA ASP A 88 9.96 -16.18 8.58
C ASP A 88 11.07 -15.47 7.82
N TYR A 89 10.79 -14.88 6.64
CA TYR A 89 11.77 -14.12 5.89
C TYR A 89 12.20 -12.84 6.62
N LEU A 90 11.25 -12.11 7.21
CA LEU A 90 11.52 -10.95 8.05
C LEU A 90 12.36 -11.35 9.28
N GLU A 91 12.06 -12.45 9.95
CA GLU A 91 12.85 -12.94 11.09
C GLU A 91 14.29 -13.28 10.66
N LYS A 92 14.46 -14.00 9.54
CA LYS A 92 15.78 -14.38 8.98
C LYS A 92 16.63 -13.19 8.56
N THR A 93 15.99 -12.08 8.21
CA THR A 93 16.66 -10.83 7.84
C THR A 93 16.75 -9.85 9.01
N GLU A 94 16.40 -10.29 10.22
CA GLU A 94 16.36 -9.48 11.45
C GLU A 94 15.53 -8.19 11.28
N GLU A 95 14.49 -8.27 10.45
CA GLU A 95 13.60 -7.16 10.04
C GLU A 95 14.36 -5.90 9.56
N ARG A 96 15.56 -6.08 8.99
CA ARG A 96 16.44 -4.95 8.61
C ARG A 96 15.90 -4.09 7.47
N PHE A 97 14.97 -4.61 6.68
CA PHE A 97 14.32 -3.91 5.58
C PHE A 97 12.85 -4.34 5.48
N ASP A 98 12.07 -3.55 4.75
CA ASP A 98 10.63 -3.76 4.60
C ASP A 98 10.34 -4.64 3.37
N LEU A 99 9.15 -5.23 3.28
CA LEU A 99 8.75 -6.05 2.12
C LEU A 99 7.53 -5.45 1.42
N VAL A 100 7.42 -5.69 0.12
CA VAL A 100 6.19 -5.40 -0.63
C VAL A 100 5.04 -6.30 -0.15
N ASP A 101 3.85 -5.73 0.02
CA ASP A 101 2.68 -6.46 0.51
C ASP A 101 1.92 -7.16 -0.63
N VAL A 102 2.46 -8.30 -1.08
CA VAL A 102 1.89 -9.09 -2.18
C VAL A 102 0.49 -9.59 -1.84
N ARG A 103 0.24 -9.97 -0.58
CA ARG A 103 -1.06 -10.49 -0.17
C ARG A 103 -2.13 -9.41 -0.21
N LEU A 104 -1.82 -8.17 0.19
CA LEU A 104 -2.74 -7.05 0.00
C LEU A 104 -3.04 -6.80 -1.48
N HIS A 105 -2.02 -6.78 -2.36
CA HIS A 105 -2.25 -6.64 -3.80
C HIS A 105 -3.22 -7.72 -4.33
N GLN A 106 -3.03 -8.99 -3.94
CA GLN A 106 -3.94 -10.07 -4.32
C GLN A 106 -5.36 -9.85 -3.81
N ASN A 107 -5.54 -9.45 -2.55
CA ASN A 107 -6.86 -9.13 -2.00
C ASN A 107 -7.55 -8.01 -2.80
N LEU A 108 -6.82 -6.96 -3.19
CA LEU A 108 -7.33 -5.86 -4.02
C LEU A 108 -7.72 -6.34 -5.41
N PHE A 109 -6.90 -7.17 -6.04
CA PHE A 109 -7.20 -7.78 -7.34
C PHE A 109 -8.45 -8.66 -7.27
N GLU A 110 -8.52 -9.58 -6.31
CA GLU A 110 -9.66 -10.47 -6.06
C GLU A 110 -10.95 -9.68 -5.80
N ALA A 111 -10.89 -8.61 -4.99
CA ALA A 111 -12.02 -7.73 -4.72
C ALA A 111 -12.52 -7.03 -5.98
N SER A 112 -11.60 -6.55 -6.83
CA SER A 112 -11.95 -5.90 -8.09
C SER A 112 -12.63 -6.86 -9.08
N GLN A 113 -12.25 -8.15 -9.08
CA GLN A 113 -12.85 -9.18 -9.93
C GLN A 113 -14.23 -9.65 -9.43
N ALA A 114 -14.35 -9.84 -8.10
CA ALA A 114 -15.57 -10.41 -7.52
C ALA A 114 -16.68 -9.36 -7.28
N GLY A 115 -16.34 -8.07 -7.25
CA GLY A 115 -17.29 -6.97 -7.01
C GLY A 115 -18.07 -7.20 -5.71
N ALA A 116 -19.39 -7.08 -5.76
CA ALA A 116 -20.29 -7.28 -4.61
C ALA A 116 -20.18 -8.67 -3.94
N ASN A 117 -19.60 -9.69 -4.60
CA ASN A 117 -19.42 -11.01 -3.99
C ASN A 117 -18.17 -11.09 -3.09
N TYR A 118 -17.29 -10.09 -3.12
CA TYR A 118 -16.15 -10.01 -2.21
C TYR A 118 -16.58 -9.39 -0.88
N ASP A 119 -16.18 -10.03 0.22
CA ASP A 119 -16.39 -9.50 1.57
C ASP A 119 -15.28 -8.51 1.94
N LEU A 120 -15.57 -7.21 1.82
CA LEU A 120 -14.62 -6.12 2.07
C LEU A 120 -14.07 -6.11 3.49
N ARG A 121 -14.74 -6.75 4.46
CA ARG A 121 -14.24 -6.84 5.84
C ARG A 121 -12.92 -7.61 5.91
N GLY A 122 -12.67 -8.49 4.94
CA GLY A 122 -11.45 -9.29 4.83
C GLY A 122 -10.37 -8.68 3.92
N ILE A 123 -10.49 -7.43 3.47
CA ILE A 123 -9.57 -6.85 2.47
C ILE A 123 -8.10 -6.83 2.94
N PHE A 124 -7.86 -6.77 4.25
CA PHE A 124 -6.52 -6.82 4.86
C PHE A 124 -6.14 -8.20 5.42
N THR A 125 -7.02 -9.19 5.35
CA THR A 125 -6.78 -10.51 5.96
C THR A 125 -5.50 -11.13 5.43
N ASP A 126 -4.64 -11.53 6.36
CA ASP A 126 -3.32 -12.14 6.16
C ASP A 126 -2.32 -11.25 5.39
N SER A 127 -2.65 -9.97 5.16
CA SER A 127 -1.75 -9.01 4.50
C SER A 127 -0.56 -8.67 5.40
N LEU A 128 0.57 -8.28 4.79
CA LEU A 128 1.74 -7.91 5.57
C LEU A 128 1.48 -6.65 6.40
N VAL A 129 0.68 -5.70 5.89
CA VAL A 129 0.31 -4.49 6.64
C VAL A 129 -0.56 -4.80 7.86
N GLU A 130 -1.37 -5.84 7.83
CA GLU A 130 -2.11 -6.32 9.01
C GLU A 130 -1.16 -6.91 10.06
N LEU A 131 -0.14 -7.66 9.63
CA LEU A 131 0.73 -8.44 10.50
C LEU A 131 1.93 -7.62 11.04
N LYS A 132 2.51 -6.78 10.20
CA LYS A 132 3.70 -5.96 10.44
C LYS A 132 3.52 -4.58 9.79
N PRO A 133 2.68 -3.69 10.34
CA PRO A 133 2.37 -2.37 9.78
C PRO A 133 3.57 -1.52 9.34
N TYR A 134 4.67 -1.59 10.09
CA TYR A 134 5.90 -0.82 9.85
C TYR A 134 6.93 -1.52 8.95
N LYS A 135 6.56 -2.67 8.38
CA LYS A 135 7.41 -3.48 7.49
C LYS A 135 6.75 -3.75 6.13
N ALA A 136 5.60 -3.14 5.88
CA ALA A 136 4.80 -3.37 4.69
C ALA A 136 4.87 -2.15 3.75
N VAL A 137 5.42 -2.36 2.56
CA VAL A 137 5.26 -1.44 1.43
C VAL A 137 4.00 -1.84 0.68
N THR A 138 2.92 -1.11 0.91
CA THR A 138 1.61 -1.38 0.31
C THR A 138 1.53 -0.78 -1.09
N PHE A 139 0.93 -1.51 -2.04
CA PHE A 139 0.81 -1.06 -3.42
C PHE A 139 -0.48 -1.62 -4.05
N VAL A 140 -0.99 -0.93 -5.08
CA VAL A 140 -2.18 -1.39 -5.84
C VAL A 140 -1.75 -2.29 -6.99
N ASP A 141 -0.81 -1.81 -7.82
CA ASP A 141 -0.23 -2.52 -8.94
C ASP A 141 1.24 -2.15 -9.09
N ASN A 142 1.99 -2.93 -9.88
CA ASN A 142 3.37 -2.62 -10.22
C ASN A 142 3.71 -3.09 -11.64
N HIS A 143 5.00 -3.04 -11.98
CA HIS A 143 5.49 -3.46 -13.30
C HIS A 143 5.40 -4.97 -13.57
N ASP A 144 5.11 -5.80 -12.58
CA ASP A 144 4.96 -7.25 -12.71
C ASP A 144 3.48 -7.63 -12.90
N THR A 145 2.57 -6.85 -12.31
CA THR A 145 1.12 -7.13 -12.26
C THR A 145 0.33 -6.43 -13.36
N GLN A 146 0.92 -5.44 -14.03
CA GLN A 146 0.29 -4.76 -15.17
C GLN A 146 -0.01 -5.73 -16.33
N ARG A 147 -0.92 -5.33 -17.23
CA ARG A 147 -1.34 -6.14 -18.37
C ARG A 147 -0.18 -6.50 -19.29
N GLY A 148 -0.15 -7.75 -19.76
CA GLY A 148 0.87 -8.28 -20.67
C GLY A 148 2.11 -8.84 -19.99
N GLN A 149 2.18 -8.81 -18.66
CA GLN A 149 3.33 -9.29 -17.88
C GLN A 149 3.14 -10.73 -17.40
N ALA A 150 4.22 -11.36 -16.94
CA ALA A 150 4.20 -12.76 -16.52
C ALA A 150 3.35 -13.01 -15.26
N LEU A 151 3.25 -11.99 -14.39
CA LEU A 151 2.49 -12.03 -13.14
C LEU A 151 1.24 -11.15 -13.24
N GLU A 152 0.66 -11.01 -14.44
CA GLU A 152 -0.52 -10.17 -14.68
C GLU A 152 -1.66 -10.48 -13.70
N SER A 153 -1.99 -9.46 -12.90
CA SER A 153 -3.07 -9.46 -11.91
C SER A 153 -3.54 -8.02 -11.67
N THR A 154 -3.74 -7.28 -12.77
CA THR A 154 -4.06 -5.85 -12.74
C THR A 154 -5.42 -5.61 -12.07
N VAL A 155 -5.45 -4.75 -11.04
CA VAL A 155 -6.69 -4.35 -10.36
C VAL A 155 -7.61 -3.64 -11.35
N GLU A 156 -8.90 -4.04 -11.40
CA GLU A 156 -9.83 -3.44 -12.36
C GLU A 156 -10.02 -1.93 -12.15
N GLU A 157 -10.22 -1.22 -13.27
CA GLU A 157 -10.25 0.22 -13.30
C GLU A 157 -11.27 0.84 -12.33
N TRP A 158 -12.43 0.21 -12.16
CA TRP A 158 -13.50 0.72 -11.30
C TRP A 158 -13.11 0.72 -9.81
N PHE A 159 -12.25 -0.22 -9.39
CA PHE A 159 -11.84 -0.38 -7.99
C PHE A 159 -10.56 0.37 -7.64
N LYS A 160 -9.78 0.83 -8.64
CA LYS A 160 -8.51 1.56 -8.40
C LYS A 160 -8.63 2.74 -7.43
N PRO A 161 -9.63 3.63 -7.54
CA PRO A 161 -9.79 4.72 -6.57
C PRO A 161 -9.92 4.23 -5.12
N ALA A 162 -10.72 3.19 -4.90
CA ALA A 162 -10.92 2.58 -3.57
C ALA A 162 -9.66 1.88 -3.07
N ALA A 163 -8.97 1.13 -3.94
CA ALA A 163 -7.70 0.49 -3.64
C ALA A 163 -6.61 1.50 -3.22
N TYR A 164 -6.52 2.63 -3.93
CA TYR A 164 -5.59 3.70 -3.57
C TYR A 164 -5.98 4.41 -2.27
N ALA A 165 -7.27 4.62 -2.00
CA ALA A 165 -7.72 5.17 -0.73
C ALA A 165 -7.33 4.26 0.46
N LEU A 166 -7.45 2.94 0.31
CA LEU A 166 -7.05 1.96 1.33
C LEU A 166 -5.57 2.07 1.69
N ILE A 167 -4.66 2.21 0.72
CA ILE A 167 -3.22 2.31 1.03
C ILE A 167 -2.79 3.73 1.41
N LEU A 168 -3.45 4.77 0.87
CA LEU A 168 -3.03 6.16 1.07
C LEU A 168 -3.61 6.82 2.31
N LEU A 169 -4.83 6.47 2.74
CA LEU A 169 -5.53 7.24 3.77
C LEU A 169 -5.60 6.54 5.14
N ARG A 170 -5.06 5.33 5.22
CA ARG A 170 -4.92 4.59 6.48
C ARG A 170 -3.61 4.91 7.18
N GLN A 171 -3.55 4.60 8.48
CA GLN A 171 -2.41 4.90 9.34
C GLN A 171 -1.22 3.95 9.12
N ASP A 172 -1.49 2.73 8.68
CA ASP A 172 -0.54 1.62 8.62
C ASP A 172 -0.02 1.38 7.19
N GLY A 173 1.23 0.94 7.08
CA GLY A 173 1.90 0.68 5.81
C GLY A 173 2.55 1.90 5.16
N LEU A 174 3.54 1.64 4.31
CA LEU A 174 4.19 2.63 3.46
C LEU A 174 3.63 2.52 2.03
N PRO A 175 2.68 3.37 1.62
CA PRO A 175 2.08 3.28 0.29
C PRO A 175 3.05 3.68 -0.81
N CYS A 176 3.09 2.85 -1.86
CA CYS A 176 3.82 3.09 -3.10
C CYS A 176 2.83 3.27 -4.25
N VAL A 177 2.85 4.46 -4.88
CA VAL A 177 1.99 4.76 -6.04
C VAL A 177 2.66 4.29 -7.32
N PHE A 178 1.90 3.59 -8.16
CA PHE A 178 2.43 3.07 -9.41
C PHE A 178 2.42 4.12 -10.52
N TYR A 179 3.56 4.30 -11.18
CA TYR A 179 3.68 5.17 -12.34
C TYR A 179 2.64 4.86 -13.44
N GLY A 180 2.42 3.57 -13.71
CA GLY A 180 1.48 3.11 -14.74
C GLY A 180 0.03 3.49 -14.45
N ASP A 181 -0.34 3.66 -13.18
CA ASP A 181 -1.67 4.14 -12.80
C ASP A 181 -1.75 5.66 -12.77
N TYR A 182 -0.65 6.33 -12.41
CA TYR A 182 -0.63 7.79 -12.38
C TYR A 182 -0.63 8.40 -13.79
N TYR A 183 0.09 7.82 -14.74
CA TYR A 183 0.21 8.34 -16.11
C TYR A 183 -0.48 7.49 -17.18
N GLY A 184 -1.03 6.33 -16.81
CA GLY A 184 -1.53 5.35 -17.76
C GLY A 184 -0.39 4.59 -18.45
N ILE A 185 -0.76 3.52 -19.14
CA ILE A 185 0.14 2.72 -19.98
C ILE A 185 -0.38 2.77 -21.41
N SER A 186 0.52 3.04 -22.36
CA SER A 186 0.20 3.08 -23.78
C SER A 186 0.61 1.78 -24.49
N GLY A 187 0.00 1.50 -25.64
CA GLY A 187 0.38 0.37 -26.50
C GLY A 187 -0.65 -0.76 -26.51
N GLN A 188 -0.22 -1.98 -26.80
CA GLN A 188 -1.09 -3.15 -26.95
C GLN A 188 -1.86 -3.48 -25.65
N TYR A 189 -1.22 -3.27 -24.50
CA TYR A 189 -1.76 -3.54 -23.18
C TYR A 189 -2.13 -2.23 -22.47
N ALA A 190 -2.83 -1.35 -23.17
CA ALA A 190 -3.14 -0.02 -22.65
C ALA A 190 -3.95 -0.08 -21.34
N GLN A 191 -3.64 0.85 -20.45
CA GLN A 191 -4.31 1.07 -19.17
C GLN A 191 -4.54 2.57 -19.01
N GLN A 192 -5.73 2.95 -18.54
CA GLN A 192 -6.05 4.37 -18.33
C GLN A 192 -5.24 4.95 -17.17
N ASP A 193 -5.08 6.28 -17.18
CA ASP A 193 -4.52 7.00 -16.04
C ASP A 193 -5.60 7.30 -14.99
N PHE A 194 -5.15 7.48 -13.76
CA PHE A 194 -5.94 7.86 -12.59
C PHE A 194 -5.38 9.14 -11.96
N LYS A 195 -4.73 9.99 -12.76
CA LYS A 195 -3.97 11.14 -12.27
C LYS A 195 -4.81 12.06 -11.38
N GLU A 196 -6.01 12.41 -11.82
CA GLU A 196 -6.86 13.38 -11.12
C GLU A 196 -7.28 12.87 -9.73
N VAL A 197 -7.73 11.62 -9.63
CA VAL A 197 -8.14 11.03 -8.36
C VAL A 197 -6.93 10.79 -7.45
N LEU A 198 -5.78 10.39 -8.01
CA LEU A 198 -4.54 10.21 -7.26
C LEU A 198 -4.02 11.55 -6.72
N ASP A 199 -4.10 12.63 -7.48
CA ASP A 199 -3.72 13.97 -6.99
C ASP A 199 -4.56 14.36 -5.77
N ARG A 200 -5.88 14.11 -5.80
CA ARG A 200 -6.77 14.37 -4.67
C ARG A 200 -6.41 13.50 -3.46
N LEU A 201 -6.25 12.18 -3.65
CA LEU A 201 -5.89 11.25 -2.57
C LEU A 201 -4.51 11.57 -1.96
N LEU A 202 -3.53 11.94 -2.79
CA LEU A 202 -2.19 12.33 -2.33
C LEU A 202 -2.23 13.64 -1.53
N ALA A 203 -3.03 14.62 -1.96
CA ALA A 203 -3.24 15.85 -1.19
C ALA A 203 -3.90 15.55 0.17
N ILE A 204 -4.95 14.73 0.19
CA ILE A 204 -5.61 14.30 1.43
C ILE A 204 -4.64 13.58 2.34
N ARG A 205 -3.83 12.64 1.82
CA ARG A 205 -2.81 11.94 2.61
C ARG A 205 -1.83 12.92 3.24
N LYS A 206 -1.35 13.88 2.45
CA LYS A 206 -0.33 14.86 2.87
C LYS A 206 -0.84 15.86 3.89
N ASP A 207 -2.10 16.27 3.80
CA ASP A 207 -2.58 17.42 4.55
C ASP A 207 -3.62 17.06 5.63
N LEU A 208 -4.28 15.90 5.54
CA LEU A 208 -5.46 15.58 6.37
C LEU A 208 -5.47 14.18 7.00
N ALA A 209 -4.84 13.17 6.40
CA ALA A 209 -4.90 11.78 6.88
C ALA A 209 -3.98 11.51 8.09
N TYR A 210 -4.20 12.24 9.18
CA TYR A 210 -3.43 12.21 10.42
C TYR A 210 -4.30 11.83 11.62
N GLY A 211 -3.67 11.65 12.78
CA GLY A 211 -4.38 11.29 14.01
C GLY A 211 -4.74 9.82 14.10
N GLU A 212 -5.46 9.48 15.18
CA GLU A 212 -5.92 8.13 15.49
C GLU A 212 -6.89 7.64 14.41
N GLN A 213 -6.82 6.34 14.12
CA GLN A 213 -7.74 5.69 13.20
C GLN A 213 -8.83 4.90 13.95
N ASN A 214 -10.08 5.04 13.51
CA ASN A 214 -11.20 4.21 13.95
C ASN A 214 -11.82 3.50 12.76
N ASP A 215 -11.81 2.17 12.77
CA ASP A 215 -12.30 1.33 11.67
C ASP A 215 -13.74 0.87 11.87
N TYR A 216 -14.50 0.87 10.78
CA TYR A 216 -15.89 0.42 10.72
C TYR A 216 -16.07 -0.62 9.61
N PHE A 217 -15.59 -1.83 9.87
CA PHE A 217 -15.57 -2.98 8.95
C PHE A 217 -16.66 -4.00 9.36
N ASP A 218 -17.90 -3.53 9.51
CA ASP A 218 -19.05 -4.27 10.04
C ASP A 218 -20.05 -4.71 8.97
N ASP A 219 -19.88 -4.27 7.72
CA ASP A 219 -20.70 -4.64 6.56
C ASP A 219 -19.80 -5.19 5.43
N ALA A 220 -20.25 -6.27 4.77
CA ALA A 220 -19.48 -6.98 3.75
C ALA A 220 -19.24 -6.16 2.48
N ASN A 221 -20.11 -5.19 2.21
CA ASN A 221 -20.08 -4.39 0.98
C ASN A 221 -19.93 -2.88 1.23
N CYS A 222 -19.89 -2.45 2.49
CA CYS A 222 -19.63 -1.06 2.86
C CYS A 222 -18.72 -0.96 4.08
N ILE A 223 -17.44 -0.65 3.86
CA ILE A 223 -16.46 -0.42 4.93
C ILE A 223 -16.13 1.06 5.02
N GLY A 224 -15.65 1.50 6.19
CA GLY A 224 -15.16 2.86 6.35
C GLY A 224 -14.18 2.99 7.50
N TRP A 225 -13.52 4.13 7.57
CA TRP A 225 -12.66 4.50 8.69
C TRP A 225 -12.61 6.01 8.85
N VAL A 226 -12.30 6.44 10.07
CA VAL A 226 -12.06 7.84 10.40
C VAL A 226 -10.59 8.01 10.77
N ARG A 227 -9.96 9.09 10.29
CA ARG A 227 -8.70 9.61 10.81
C ARG A 227 -9.01 10.91 11.55
N SER A 228 -8.65 10.99 12.82
CA SER A 228 -9.10 12.10 13.70
C SER A 228 -8.50 13.47 13.36
N GLY A 229 -7.48 13.52 12.51
CA GLY A 229 -6.72 14.73 12.20
C GLY A 229 -5.58 14.96 13.20
N ALA A 230 -4.57 15.73 12.79
CA ALA A 230 -3.58 16.27 13.74
C ALA A 230 -4.15 17.48 14.49
N GLU A 231 -3.35 18.09 15.37
CA GLU A 231 -3.74 19.29 16.10
C GLU A 231 -4.17 20.41 15.12
N ASN A 232 -5.39 20.93 15.29
CA ASN A 232 -6.02 21.94 14.42
C ASN A 232 -6.30 21.50 12.97
N GLN A 233 -6.36 20.20 12.69
CA GLN A 233 -6.79 19.67 11.39
C GLN A 233 -8.19 19.03 11.48
N SER A 234 -8.94 19.10 10.38
CA SER A 234 -10.21 18.38 10.27
C SER A 234 -9.97 16.87 10.23
N PRO A 235 -10.82 16.06 10.88
CA PRO A 235 -10.86 14.64 10.64
C PRO A 235 -11.30 14.38 9.20
N ILE A 236 -10.94 13.21 8.70
CA ILE A 236 -11.49 12.66 7.46
C ILE A 236 -12.27 11.37 7.78
N ALA A 237 -13.42 11.22 7.12
CA ALA A 237 -14.23 10.01 7.15
C ALA A 237 -14.24 9.38 5.75
N VAL A 238 -13.64 8.21 5.60
CA VAL A 238 -13.52 7.49 4.32
C VAL A 238 -14.52 6.34 4.28
N LEU A 239 -15.22 6.18 3.17
CA LEU A 239 -16.15 5.07 2.93
C LEU A 239 -15.88 4.45 1.56
N ILE A 240 -15.99 3.13 1.49
CA ILE A 240 -15.92 2.37 0.24
C ILE A 240 -17.16 1.48 0.17
N SER A 241 -17.81 1.48 -1.00
CA SER A 241 -18.79 0.45 -1.37
C SER A 241 -18.33 -0.30 -2.62
N ASN A 242 -18.43 -1.64 -2.61
CA ASN A 242 -18.21 -2.49 -3.78
C ASN A 242 -19.52 -3.01 -4.41
N ASP A 243 -20.68 -2.53 -3.93
CA ASP A 243 -22.00 -2.88 -4.45
C ASP A 243 -22.83 -1.61 -4.68
N GLN A 244 -23.97 -1.46 -3.99
CA GLN A 244 -24.88 -0.33 -4.14
C GLN A 244 -24.42 0.89 -3.35
N GLU A 245 -25.07 2.02 -3.62
CA GLU A 245 -24.96 3.18 -2.75
C GLU A 245 -25.31 2.78 -1.31
N ASN A 246 -24.50 3.25 -0.37
CA ASN A 246 -24.64 2.89 1.02
C ASN A 246 -24.23 4.06 1.92
N SER A 247 -24.42 3.88 3.22
CA SER A 247 -24.09 4.87 4.22
C SER A 247 -23.61 4.23 5.51
N LYS A 248 -22.82 4.96 6.28
CA LYS A 248 -22.35 4.50 7.59
C LYS A 248 -22.31 5.64 8.60
N SER A 249 -22.83 5.36 9.80
CA SER A 249 -22.66 6.25 10.95
C SER A 249 -21.25 6.08 11.51
N MET A 250 -20.44 7.12 11.50
CA MET A 250 -19.08 7.10 12.03
C MET A 250 -18.83 8.31 12.93
N PHE A 251 -18.05 8.11 13.99
CA PHE A 251 -17.69 9.13 14.96
C PHE A 251 -16.48 9.93 14.46
N VAL A 252 -16.62 11.24 14.38
CA VAL A 252 -15.54 12.16 13.96
C VAL A 252 -15.09 13.12 15.07
N GLY A 253 -15.76 13.10 16.24
CA GLY A 253 -15.44 13.98 17.37
C GLY A 253 -16.60 14.91 17.72
N GLN A 254 -16.87 15.10 19.02
CA GLN A 254 -17.93 16.00 19.51
C GLN A 254 -17.64 17.47 19.19
N GLU A 255 -16.37 17.83 19.06
CA GLU A 255 -15.91 19.16 18.66
C GLU A 255 -16.33 19.53 17.23
N TRP A 256 -16.70 18.53 16.41
CA TRP A 256 -17.21 18.72 15.05
C TRP A 256 -18.73 18.77 14.98
N ALA A 257 -19.45 18.71 16.11
CA ALA A 257 -20.90 18.81 16.14
C ALA A 257 -21.43 20.05 15.40
N ASN A 258 -22.50 19.87 14.64
CA ASN A 258 -23.13 20.86 13.76
C ASN A 258 -22.29 21.35 12.58
N GLN A 259 -21.05 20.86 12.41
CA GLN A 259 -20.25 21.17 11.23
C GLN A 259 -20.78 20.40 10.03
N THR A 260 -20.61 21.00 8.85
CA THR A 260 -21.01 20.39 7.57
C THR A 260 -19.79 19.77 6.91
N PHE A 261 -19.93 18.55 6.42
CA PHE A 261 -18.89 17.80 5.72
C PHE A 261 -19.23 17.65 4.23
N VAL A 262 -18.19 17.63 3.39
CA VAL A 262 -18.26 17.46 1.92
C VAL A 262 -17.30 16.36 1.46
N ASP A 263 -17.64 15.69 0.35
CA ASP A 263 -16.78 14.68 -0.27
C ASP A 263 -15.69 15.34 -1.14
N LEU A 264 -14.43 15.20 -0.75
CA LEU A 264 -13.28 15.75 -1.48
C LEU A 264 -13.01 15.06 -2.82
N LEU A 265 -13.52 13.85 -3.01
CA LEU A 265 -13.44 13.17 -4.31
C LEU A 265 -14.54 13.59 -5.27
N GLU A 266 -15.54 14.36 -4.80
CA GLU A 266 -16.71 14.81 -5.57
C GLU A 266 -17.52 13.66 -6.20
N ASN A 267 -17.32 12.42 -5.73
CA ASN A 267 -18.10 11.27 -6.16
C ASN A 267 -19.54 11.36 -5.62
N HIS A 268 -19.73 12.04 -4.48
CA HIS A 268 -21.02 12.36 -3.92
C HIS A 268 -21.18 13.88 -3.67
N LEU A 269 -22.19 14.51 -4.27
CA LEU A 269 -22.39 15.98 -4.22
C LEU A 269 -23.17 16.47 -2.98
N GLY A 270 -23.70 15.56 -2.18
CA GLY A 270 -24.43 15.91 -0.96
C GLY A 270 -23.52 16.44 0.16
N GLN A 271 -24.15 16.96 1.20
CA GLN A 271 -23.49 17.45 2.41
C GLN A 271 -24.02 16.67 3.62
N ILE A 272 -23.15 16.42 4.59
CA ILE A 272 -23.51 15.74 5.85
C ILE A 272 -23.32 16.70 7.01
N THR A 273 -24.27 16.78 7.92
CA THR A 273 -24.11 17.52 9.18
C THR A 273 -23.80 16.55 10.31
N ILE A 274 -22.76 16.82 11.08
CA ILE A 274 -22.40 16.04 12.27
C ILE A 274 -23.39 16.34 13.39
N ASP A 275 -23.90 15.31 14.04
CA ASP A 275 -24.85 15.46 15.15
C ASP A 275 -24.20 15.96 16.45
N GLU A 276 -25.03 16.18 17.48
CA GLU A 276 -24.58 16.68 18.78
C GLU A 276 -23.65 15.69 19.53
N GLU A 277 -23.69 14.41 19.17
CA GLU A 277 -22.87 13.36 19.77
C GLU A 277 -21.53 13.17 19.04
N GLY A 278 -21.31 13.85 17.91
CA GLY A 278 -20.10 13.78 17.11
C GLY A 278 -20.12 12.70 16.01
N TYR A 279 -21.30 12.19 15.66
CA TYR A 279 -21.47 11.21 14.59
C TYR A 279 -21.99 11.86 13.29
N GLY A 280 -21.53 11.35 12.16
CA GLY A 280 -22.06 11.68 10.84
C GLY A 280 -22.59 10.43 10.13
N GLN A 281 -23.75 10.54 9.48
CA GLN A 281 -24.24 9.52 8.56
C GLN A 281 -23.62 9.76 7.18
N PHE A 282 -22.41 9.27 6.98
CA PHE A 282 -21.66 9.49 5.74
C PHE A 282 -22.16 8.58 4.62
N LEU A 283 -22.13 9.08 3.38
CA LEU A 283 -22.64 8.41 2.18
C LEU A 283 -21.50 7.99 1.26
N VAL A 284 -21.71 6.93 0.49
CA VAL A 284 -20.83 6.52 -0.60
C VAL A 284 -21.67 5.99 -1.75
N SER A 285 -21.39 6.44 -2.97
CA SER A 285 -22.08 5.95 -4.17
C SER A 285 -21.75 4.48 -4.47
N ALA A 286 -22.57 3.85 -5.30
CA ALA A 286 -22.36 2.47 -5.74
C ALA A 286 -20.97 2.28 -6.37
N ALA A 287 -20.30 1.18 -6.03
CA ALA A 287 -18.97 0.81 -6.56
C ALA A 287 -17.96 1.98 -6.54
N SER A 288 -17.88 2.70 -5.41
CA SER A 288 -17.15 3.96 -5.29
C SER A 288 -16.47 4.12 -3.93
N VAL A 289 -15.73 5.22 -3.81
CA VAL A 289 -15.11 5.71 -2.58
C VAL A 289 -15.46 7.17 -2.35
N SER A 290 -15.72 7.56 -1.11
CA SER A 290 -15.93 8.96 -0.71
C SER A 290 -15.03 9.31 0.46
N VAL A 291 -14.52 10.55 0.48
CA VAL A 291 -13.65 11.07 1.54
C VAL A 291 -14.24 12.37 2.06
N TRP A 292 -14.88 12.29 3.21
CA TRP A 292 -15.61 13.40 3.83
C TRP A 292 -14.71 14.20 4.76
N VAL A 293 -14.73 15.52 4.62
CA VAL A 293 -14.01 16.47 5.49
C VAL A 293 -14.90 17.65 5.87
N ALA A 294 -14.63 18.35 6.96
CA ALA A 294 -15.34 19.56 7.32
C ALA A 294 -15.19 20.64 6.23
N ASN A 295 -16.32 21.18 5.78
CA ASN A 295 -16.42 22.31 4.88
C ASN A 295 -16.05 23.59 5.63
N THR A 296 -14.75 23.86 5.71
CA THR A 296 -14.22 25.10 6.29
C THR A 296 -14.36 26.21 5.25
N ILE A 297 -15.44 26.99 5.36
CA ILE A 297 -15.64 28.25 4.62
C ILE A 297 -14.73 29.33 5.20
#